data_AF-A0A2M8GIA4-F1
#
_entry.id   AF-A0A2M8GIA4-F1
#
_cell.length_a   1.000
_cell.length_b   1.000
_cell.length_c   1.000
_cell.angle_alpha   90.00
_cell.angle_beta   90.00
_cell.angle_gamma   90.00
#
_symmetry.space_group_name_H-M   'P 1'
#
loop_
_entity.id
_entity.type
_entity.pdbx_description
1 polymer ?
#
loop_
_entity_poly.entity_id
_entity_poly.type
_entity_poly.pdbx_seq_one_letter_code
_entity_poly.pdbx_strand_id
1 'polypeptide(L)'
;MGVTLKDEKIIDRWSIIVEEGQGKAEQIYQDTESYIKGSKAPGIEIEKVKVRPSWLKGLFGVERNYVMVANEGLGDYRMFIGVRDYGNNLDVSWYLTCEPGFFKKKLSEVLTRGASDKALSFNLDLFQQQDLNAYATVVHHCLIKAVEKIMAGLGQDTSKIDRKSRGFLGIS
;
A
#
# COMPACT_ATOMS: atom_id res chain seq x y z
N MET A 1 -13.54 7.96 4.62
CA MET A 1 -14.51 7.13 3.88
C MET A 1 -14.37 5.64 4.24
N GLY A 2 -15.35 4.77 3.93
CA GLY A 2 -15.24 3.31 4.12
C GLY A 2 -14.89 2.58 2.82
N VAL A 3 -13.82 1.79 2.80
CA VAL A 3 -13.26 1.12 1.60
C VAL A 3 -13.23 -0.40 1.80
N THR A 4 -13.50 -1.17 0.75
CA THR A 4 -13.41 -2.65 0.79
C THR A 4 -12.18 -3.13 0.04
N LEU A 5 -11.22 -3.70 0.77
CA LEU A 5 -10.00 -4.28 0.22
C LEU A 5 -10.15 -5.79 0.10
N LYS A 6 -10.21 -6.32 -1.13
CA LYS A 6 -10.28 -7.76 -1.37
C LYS A 6 -8.94 -8.29 -1.89
N ASP A 7 -8.58 -9.52 -1.48
CA ASP A 7 -7.31 -10.15 -1.89
C ASP A 7 -7.16 -10.25 -3.41
N GLU A 8 -8.25 -10.50 -4.13
CA GLU A 8 -8.30 -10.57 -5.61
C GLU A 8 -7.94 -9.24 -6.32
N LYS A 9 -7.90 -8.13 -5.58
CA LYS A 9 -7.53 -6.80 -6.10
C LYS A 9 -6.09 -6.41 -5.76
N ILE A 10 -5.41 -7.14 -4.88
CA ILE A 10 -4.06 -6.82 -4.43
C ILE A 10 -3.08 -7.32 -5.49
N ILE A 11 -2.38 -6.37 -6.13
CA ILE A 11 -1.42 -6.66 -7.20
C ILE A 11 0.03 -6.60 -6.71
N ASP A 12 0.31 -5.87 -5.63
CA ASP A 12 1.61 -5.85 -4.97
C ASP A 12 1.45 -5.59 -3.47
N ARG A 13 2.41 -6.05 -2.67
CA ARG A 13 2.37 -5.91 -1.22
C ARG A 13 3.76 -5.92 -0.61
N TRP A 14 3.86 -5.33 0.56
CA TRP A 14 5.05 -5.38 1.40
C TRP A 14 4.68 -5.31 2.88
N SER A 15 5.49 -5.89 3.75
CA SER A 15 5.25 -5.87 5.19
C SER A 15 6.53 -6.10 5.98
N ILE A 16 6.58 -5.53 7.19
CA ILE A 16 7.64 -5.74 8.17
C ILE A 16 7.08 -5.69 9.58
N ILE A 17 7.75 -6.40 10.51
CA ILE A 17 7.53 -6.28 11.94
C ILE A 17 8.64 -5.40 12.53
N VAL A 18 8.27 -4.34 13.23
CA VAL A 18 9.18 -3.57 14.09
C VAL A 18 9.07 -4.09 15.50
N GLU A 19 10.15 -4.64 16.04
CA GLU A 19 10.17 -5.22 17.38
C GLU A 19 9.96 -4.13 18.44
N GLU A 20 9.24 -4.40 19.53
CA GLU A 20 9.01 -3.42 20.62
C GLU A 20 8.45 -2.05 20.14
N GLY A 21 7.80 -2.03 18.97
CA GLY A 21 7.27 -0.83 18.32
C GLY A 21 5.85 -0.42 18.73
N GLN A 22 5.25 -1.11 19.71
CA GLN A 22 3.87 -0.87 20.14
C GLN A 22 3.58 0.61 20.41
N GLY A 23 2.41 1.09 19.96
CA GLY A 23 1.96 2.46 20.19
C GLY A 23 2.60 3.51 19.27
N LYS A 24 3.48 3.11 18.33
CA LYS A 24 4.13 4.03 17.37
C LYS A 24 3.37 4.17 16.04
N ALA A 25 2.17 3.59 15.92
CA ALA A 25 1.41 3.59 14.67
C ALA A 25 1.15 5.00 14.09
N GLU A 26 0.68 5.93 14.93
CA GLU A 26 0.39 7.30 14.47
C GLU A 26 1.68 8.03 14.04
N GLN A 27 2.81 7.74 14.67
CA GLN A 27 4.10 8.31 14.27
C GLN A 27 4.51 7.82 12.87
N ILE A 28 4.35 6.53 12.57
CA ILE A 28 4.60 6.00 11.21
C ILE A 28 3.71 6.70 10.19
N TYR A 29 2.41 6.85 10.46
CA TYR A 29 1.50 7.52 9.54
C TYR A 29 1.91 8.98 9.30
N GLN A 30 2.20 9.74 10.36
CA GLN A 30 2.59 11.14 10.27
C GLN A 30 3.92 11.33 9.53
N ASP A 31 4.93 10.54 9.86
CA ASP A 31 6.23 10.61 9.21
C ASP A 31 6.11 10.22 7.72
N THR A 32 5.35 9.17 7.41
CA THR A 32 5.11 8.75 6.02
C THR A 32 4.40 9.84 5.22
N GLU A 33 3.32 10.41 5.75
CA GLU A 33 2.58 11.49 5.10
C GLU A 33 3.46 12.73 4.87
N SER A 34 4.28 13.09 5.87
CA SER A 34 5.24 14.19 5.77
C SER A 34 6.29 13.93 4.69
N TYR A 35 6.84 12.71 4.60
CA TYR A 35 7.81 12.35 3.58
C TYR A 35 7.20 12.32 2.17
N ILE A 36 5.97 11.80 2.02
CA ILE A 36 5.26 11.83 0.72
C ILE A 36 5.02 13.28 0.29
N LYS A 37 4.50 14.14 1.17
CA LYS A 37 4.32 15.58 0.86
C LYS A 37 5.64 16.26 0.53
N GLY A 38 6.71 15.93 1.28
CA GLY A 38 8.06 16.45 1.04
C GLY A 38 8.69 16.00 -0.28
N SER A 39 8.29 14.85 -0.82
CA SER A 39 8.75 14.34 -2.12
C SER A 39 8.28 15.19 -3.31
N LYS A 40 7.19 15.95 -3.12
CA LYS A 40 6.51 16.73 -4.18
C LYS A 40 6.14 15.89 -5.40
N ALA A 41 5.92 14.59 -5.24
CA ALA A 41 5.42 13.74 -6.31
C ALA A 41 4.04 14.23 -6.78
N PRO A 42 3.83 14.35 -8.10
CA PRO A 42 2.65 15.02 -8.66
C PRO A 42 1.38 14.17 -8.47
N GLY A 43 0.25 14.86 -8.28
CA GLY A 43 -1.08 14.26 -8.26
C GLY A 43 -1.34 13.28 -7.12
N ILE A 44 -0.52 13.28 -6.06
CA ILE A 44 -0.73 12.41 -4.90
C ILE A 44 -1.79 13.00 -3.97
N GLU A 45 -2.79 12.18 -3.64
CA GLU A 45 -3.77 12.44 -2.60
C GLU A 45 -3.61 11.44 -1.45
N ILE A 46 -3.82 11.89 -0.22
CA ILE A 46 -3.68 11.07 1.00
C ILE A 46 -4.95 11.21 1.84
N GLU A 47 -5.59 10.09 2.18
CA GLU A 47 -6.80 10.06 3.02
C GLU A 47 -6.68 8.98 4.10
N LYS A 48 -7.09 9.29 5.34
CA LYS A 48 -7.33 8.26 6.37
C LYS A 48 -8.66 7.56 6.10
N VAL A 49 -8.63 6.25 5.87
CA VAL A 49 -9.81 5.46 5.49
C VAL A 49 -10.00 4.27 6.44
N LYS A 50 -11.26 3.83 6.57
CA LYS A 50 -11.59 2.57 7.25
C LYS A 50 -11.70 1.47 6.21
N VAL A 51 -10.85 0.45 6.33
CA VAL A 51 -10.78 -0.68 5.39
C VAL A 51 -11.45 -1.91 5.98
N ARG A 52 -12.25 -2.59 5.16
CA ARG A 52 -12.86 -3.89 5.45
C ARG A 52 -12.44 -4.93 4.42
N PRO A 53 -12.22 -6.20 4.80
CA PRO A 53 -11.78 -7.25 3.87
C PRO A 53 -12.88 -7.73 2.89
N SER A 54 -14.17 -7.58 3.24
CA SER A 54 -15.28 -7.93 2.34
C SER A 54 -16.60 -7.30 2.78
N TRP A 55 -17.37 -6.82 1.81
CA TRP A 55 -18.75 -6.37 1.99
C TRP A 55 -19.73 -7.49 2.37
N LEU A 56 -19.45 -8.75 1.96
CA LEU A 56 -20.30 -9.93 2.20
C LEU A 56 -20.19 -10.49 3.64
N LYS A 57 -19.17 -10.08 4.41
CA LYS A 57 -19.02 -10.46 5.83
C LYS A 57 -19.73 -9.45 6.75
N GLY A 58 -20.98 -9.12 6.42
CA GLY A 58 -21.76 -7.98 6.93
C GLY A 58 -21.68 -7.69 8.43
N LEU A 59 -21.80 -6.39 8.79
CA LEU A 59 -21.99 -5.77 10.12
C LEU A 59 -21.07 -6.17 11.30
N PHE A 60 -20.26 -7.23 11.18
CA PHE A 60 -19.36 -7.78 12.21
C PHE A 60 -17.91 -7.96 11.72
N GLY A 61 -17.60 -7.53 10.50
CA GLY A 61 -16.24 -7.58 9.96
C GLY A 61 -15.32 -6.61 10.68
N VAL A 62 -14.12 -7.07 11.07
CA VAL A 62 -13.07 -6.22 11.67
C VAL A 62 -12.72 -5.09 10.71
N GLU A 63 -13.01 -3.85 11.12
CA GLU A 63 -12.53 -2.65 10.45
C GLU A 63 -11.12 -2.32 10.92
N ARG A 64 -10.32 -1.77 10.00
CA ARG A 64 -8.99 -1.26 10.35
C ARG A 64 -8.79 0.11 9.72
N ASN A 65 -8.14 1.00 10.45
CA ASN A 65 -7.73 2.29 9.92
C ASN A 65 -6.50 2.09 9.04
N TYR A 66 -6.51 2.70 7.87
CA TYR A 66 -5.39 2.75 6.93
C TYR A 66 -5.19 4.19 6.47
N VAL A 67 -4.00 4.47 5.97
CA VAL A 67 -3.76 5.62 5.10
C VAL A 67 -3.85 5.13 3.66
N MET A 68 -4.82 5.64 2.91
CA MET A 68 -4.92 5.45 1.47
C MET A 68 -4.12 6.56 0.79
N VAL A 69 -3.26 6.16 -0.13
CA VAL A 69 -2.58 7.06 -1.05
C VAL A 69 -3.13 6.81 -2.44
N ALA A 70 -3.55 7.85 -3.15
CA ALA A 70 -4.05 7.79 -4.51
C ALA A 70 -3.18 8.66 -5.42
N ASN A 71 -3.29 8.44 -6.74
CA ASN A 71 -2.75 9.34 -7.74
C ASN A 71 -3.85 9.70 -8.74
N GLU A 72 -4.04 11.00 -9.01
CA GLU A 72 -5.08 11.51 -9.92
C GLU A 72 -4.99 10.90 -11.33
N GLY A 73 -3.77 10.66 -11.84
CA GLY A 73 -3.52 10.05 -13.14
C GLY A 73 -3.69 8.53 -13.19
N LEU A 74 -3.78 7.87 -12.03
CA LEU A 74 -3.89 6.43 -11.89
C LEU A 74 -5.21 6.05 -11.20
N GLY A 75 -6.32 6.48 -11.81
CA GLY A 75 -7.67 6.43 -11.22
C GLY A 75 -8.10 5.08 -10.64
N ASP A 76 -7.64 3.95 -11.19
CA ASP A 76 -7.96 2.58 -10.73
C ASP A 76 -6.97 2.03 -9.68
N TYR A 77 -5.85 2.71 -9.42
CA TYR A 77 -4.79 2.23 -8.53
C TYR A 77 -4.75 2.98 -7.21
N ARG A 78 -4.66 2.23 -6.11
CA ARG A 78 -4.58 2.78 -4.75
C ARG A 78 -3.59 1.99 -3.93
N MET A 79 -2.82 2.69 -3.10
CA MET A 79 -1.99 2.07 -2.07
C MET A 79 -2.62 2.27 -0.71
N PHE A 80 -2.69 1.19 0.07
CA PHE A 80 -3.21 1.20 1.43
C PHE A 80 -2.09 0.86 2.40
N ILE A 81 -1.72 1.83 3.23
CA ILE A 81 -0.72 1.67 4.29
C ILE A 81 -1.44 1.32 5.59
N GLY A 82 -1.10 0.17 6.15
CA GLY A 82 -1.68 -0.35 7.38
C GLY A 82 -0.61 -0.55 8.44
N VAL A 83 -0.83 0.06 9.60
CA VAL A 83 0.02 -0.05 10.77
C VAL A 83 -0.83 -0.47 11.95
N ARG A 84 -0.41 -1.51 12.68
CA ARG A 84 -1.11 -1.98 13.88
C ARG A 84 -0.15 -2.59 14.89
N ASP A 85 -0.51 -2.47 16.16
CA ASP A 85 0.15 -3.23 17.22
C ASP A 85 -0.10 -4.73 17.02
N TYR A 86 0.92 -5.53 17.31
CA TYR A 86 0.92 -6.98 17.29
C TYR A 86 1.69 -7.50 18.51
N GLY A 87 1.01 -7.51 19.66
CA GLY A 87 1.67 -7.65 20.96
C GLY A 87 2.51 -6.41 21.25
N ASN A 88 3.76 -6.61 21.68
CA ASN A 88 4.72 -5.51 21.87
C ASN A 88 5.32 -5.00 20.55
N ASN A 89 5.11 -5.74 19.46
CA ASN A 89 5.65 -5.38 18.16
C ASN A 89 4.67 -4.53 17.35
N LEU A 90 5.15 -3.90 16.29
CA LEU A 90 4.35 -3.14 15.34
C LEU A 90 4.40 -3.80 13.96
N ASP A 91 3.24 -4.21 13.45
CA ASP A 91 3.09 -4.67 12.07
C ASP A 91 2.85 -3.47 11.15
N VAL A 92 3.75 -3.27 10.19
CA VAL A 92 3.69 -2.22 9.17
C VAL A 92 3.60 -2.89 7.81
N SER A 93 2.59 -2.53 7.02
CA SER A 93 2.36 -3.11 5.71
C SER A 93 1.80 -2.10 4.73
N TRP A 94 1.99 -2.35 3.43
CA TRP A 94 1.22 -1.69 2.39
C TRP A 94 0.72 -2.69 1.34
N TYR A 95 -0.40 -2.34 0.71
CA TYR A 95 -1.01 -3.10 -0.39
C TYR A 95 -1.31 -2.17 -1.56
N LEU A 96 -0.80 -2.48 -2.74
CA LEU A 96 -1.18 -1.84 -3.99
C LEU A 96 -2.32 -2.63 -4.60
N THR A 97 -3.41 -1.93 -4.93
CA THR A 97 -4.59 -2.56 -5.53
C THR A 97 -4.98 -1.93 -6.83
N CYS A 98 -5.67 -2.72 -7.65
CA CYS A 98 -6.33 -2.28 -8.87
C CYS A 98 -7.83 -2.55 -8.75
N GLU A 99 -8.65 -1.50 -8.73
CA GLU A 99 -10.11 -1.64 -8.76
C GLU A 99 -10.64 -1.55 -10.21
N PRO A 100 -11.59 -2.39 -10.65
CA PRO A 100 -12.05 -2.41 -12.05
C PRO A 100 -12.90 -1.21 -12.51
N GLY A 101 -12.92 -0.11 -11.75
CA GLY A 101 -13.86 1.00 -11.91
C GLY A 101 -13.86 1.59 -13.32
N PHE A 102 -12.70 1.65 -13.98
CA PHE A 102 -12.55 2.22 -15.32
C PHE A 102 -12.11 1.21 -16.41
N PHE A 103 -11.40 0.11 -16.10
CA PHE A 103 -11.03 -0.96 -17.06
C PHE A 103 -12.04 -2.13 -17.18
N LYS A 104 -13.34 -1.83 -17.19
CA LYS A 104 -14.44 -2.78 -16.91
C LYS A 104 -14.48 -4.11 -17.67
N LYS A 105 -13.88 -4.23 -18.86
CA LYS A 105 -14.06 -5.45 -19.70
C LYS A 105 -12.84 -6.39 -19.73
N LYS A 106 -11.62 -5.86 -19.80
CA LYS A 106 -10.41 -6.71 -19.92
C LYS A 106 -9.81 -7.09 -18.57
N LEU A 107 -9.86 -6.19 -17.59
CA LEU A 107 -9.28 -6.46 -16.27
C LEU A 107 -10.13 -7.43 -15.45
N SER A 108 -11.46 -7.38 -15.58
CA SER A 108 -12.38 -8.30 -14.91
C SER A 108 -12.21 -9.76 -15.39
N GLU A 109 -12.03 -9.98 -16.68
CA GLU A 109 -11.72 -11.30 -17.26
C GLU A 109 -10.34 -11.83 -16.83
N VAL A 110 -9.40 -10.94 -16.56
CA VAL A 110 -8.04 -11.27 -16.14
C VAL A 110 -7.97 -11.61 -14.65
N LEU A 111 -8.58 -10.78 -13.79
CA LEU A 111 -8.60 -11.00 -12.34
C LEU A 111 -9.35 -12.29 -11.97
N THR A 112 -10.42 -12.62 -12.70
CA THR A 112 -11.21 -13.85 -12.48
C THR A 112 -10.51 -15.14 -12.91
N ARG A 113 -9.47 -15.04 -13.77
CA ARG A 113 -8.67 -16.20 -14.21
C ARG A 113 -7.35 -16.38 -13.45
N GLY A 114 -7.16 -15.59 -12.38
CA GLY A 114 -5.87 -15.44 -11.70
C GLY A 114 -5.04 -14.40 -12.41
N ALA A 115 -4.84 -13.25 -11.76
CA ALA A 115 -4.01 -12.17 -12.29
C ALA A 115 -2.58 -12.67 -12.48
N SER A 116 -2.21 -12.98 -13.72
CA SER A 116 -0.80 -13.09 -14.10
C SER A 116 -0.24 -11.69 -14.32
N ASP A 117 1.00 -11.45 -13.94
CA ASP A 117 1.70 -10.18 -14.14
C ASP A 117 1.60 -9.68 -15.59
N LYS A 118 1.63 -10.61 -16.56
CA LYS A 118 1.45 -10.31 -17.98
C LYS A 118 0.11 -9.63 -18.28
N ALA A 119 -0.97 -10.03 -17.63
CA ALA A 119 -2.31 -9.57 -17.96
C ALA A 119 -2.63 -8.16 -17.43
N LEU A 120 -1.97 -7.72 -16.35
CA LEU A 120 -1.99 -6.32 -15.91
C LEU A 120 -1.16 -5.42 -16.85
N SER A 121 0.00 -5.90 -17.31
CA SER A 121 0.84 -5.16 -18.27
C SER A 121 0.16 -4.88 -19.62
N PHE A 122 -0.81 -5.71 -20.05
CA PHE A 122 -1.53 -5.50 -21.31
C PHE A 122 -2.58 -4.36 -21.26
N ASN A 123 -2.94 -3.86 -20.08
CA ASN A 123 -3.94 -2.79 -19.93
C ASN A 123 -3.34 -1.40 -19.68
N LEU A 124 -2.06 -1.32 -19.31
CA LEU A 124 -1.35 -0.06 -19.10
C LEU A 124 -0.44 0.24 -20.28
N ASP A 125 -0.51 1.46 -20.81
CA ASP A 125 0.51 1.93 -21.74
C ASP A 125 1.86 2.17 -21.03
N LEU A 126 2.92 2.40 -21.81
CA LEU A 126 4.27 2.59 -21.28
C LEU A 126 4.36 3.73 -20.25
N PHE A 127 3.69 4.85 -20.51
CA PHE A 127 3.73 6.02 -19.61
C PHE A 127 2.96 5.74 -18.33
N GLN A 128 1.80 5.09 -18.42
CA GLN A 128 1.05 4.67 -17.24
C GLN A 128 1.83 3.65 -16.39
N GLN A 129 2.59 2.74 -17.02
CA GLN A 129 3.49 1.83 -16.30
C GLN A 129 4.63 2.58 -15.60
N GLN A 130 5.21 3.59 -16.24
CA GLN A 130 6.23 4.44 -15.64
C GLN A 130 5.66 5.22 -14.44
N ASP A 131 4.50 5.84 -14.62
CA ASP A 131 3.83 6.61 -13.57
C ASP A 131 3.42 5.71 -12.40
N LEU A 132 2.85 4.52 -12.66
CA LEU A 132 2.49 3.56 -11.62
C LEU A 132 3.71 3.11 -10.81
N ASN A 133 4.81 2.78 -11.49
CA ASN A 133 6.06 2.41 -10.83
C ASN A 133 6.61 3.57 -9.98
N ALA A 134 6.67 4.77 -10.54
CA ALA A 134 7.20 5.94 -9.84
C ALA A 134 6.34 6.27 -8.60
N TYR A 135 5.03 6.34 -8.77
CA TYR A 135 4.07 6.53 -7.69
C TYR A 135 4.25 5.50 -6.57
N ALA A 136 4.25 4.21 -6.91
CA ALA A 136 4.32 3.16 -5.91
C ALA A 136 5.68 3.13 -5.20
N THR A 137 6.75 3.38 -5.93
CA THR A 137 8.12 3.44 -5.40
C THR A 137 8.28 4.60 -4.42
N VAL A 138 7.79 5.79 -4.77
CA VAL A 138 7.85 6.97 -3.88
C VAL A 138 7.14 6.68 -2.56
N VAL A 139 5.92 6.14 -2.61
CA VAL A 139 5.16 5.81 -1.39
C VAL A 139 5.87 4.75 -0.57
N HIS A 140 6.40 3.71 -1.21
CA HIS A 140 7.15 2.65 -0.55
C HIS A 140 8.41 3.17 0.16
N HIS A 141 9.23 3.97 -0.53
CA HIS A 141 10.45 4.55 0.04
C HIS A 141 10.14 5.51 1.19
N CYS A 142 9.06 6.29 1.09
CA CYS A 142 8.62 7.16 2.19
C CYS A 142 8.21 6.36 3.42
N LEU A 143 7.49 5.24 3.25
CA LEU A 143 7.14 4.36 4.36
C LEU A 143 8.37 3.67 4.96
N ILE A 144 9.30 3.17 4.14
CA ILE A 144 10.57 2.61 4.63
C ILE A 144 11.29 3.64 5.48
N LYS A 145 11.40 4.88 5.03
CA LYS A 145 12.07 5.94 5.78
C LYS A 145 11.43 6.19 7.14
N ALA A 146 10.10 6.13 7.23
CA ALA A 146 9.38 6.23 8.50
C ALA A 146 9.67 5.03 9.41
N VAL A 147 9.69 3.81 8.85
CA VAL A 147 10.05 2.58 9.58
C VAL A 147 11.49 2.63 10.10
N GLU A 148 12.45 3.01 9.26
CA GLU A 148 13.86 3.14 9.62
C GLU A 148 14.06 4.12 10.77
N LYS A 149 13.33 5.25 10.76
CA LYS A 149 13.38 6.23 11.84
C LYS A 149 12.90 5.64 13.17
N ILE A 150 11.82 4.85 13.18
CA ILE A 150 11.34 4.18 14.40
C ILE A 150 12.32 3.11 14.86
N MET A 151 12.76 2.24 13.94
CA MET A 151 13.71 1.17 14.25
C MET A 151 15.01 1.71 14.85
N ALA A 152 15.58 2.76 14.24
CA ALA A 152 16.78 3.42 14.76
C ALA A 152 16.54 4.00 16.17
N GLY A 153 15.38 4.60 16.42
CA GLY A 153 14.99 5.10 17.74
C GLY A 153 14.84 4.01 18.82
N LEU A 154 14.61 2.76 18.39
CA LEU A 154 14.51 1.59 19.26
C LEU A 154 15.83 0.78 19.31
N GLY A 155 16.90 1.27 18.69
CA GLY A 155 18.20 0.58 18.65
C GLY A 155 18.23 -0.66 17.74
N GLN A 156 17.27 -0.81 16.82
CA GLN A 156 17.22 -1.92 15.88
C GLN A 156 18.09 -1.67 14.65
N ASP A 157 18.56 -2.77 14.06
CA ASP A 157 19.36 -2.76 12.84
C ASP A 157 18.46 -2.62 11.60
N THR A 158 18.51 -1.45 10.95
CA THR A 158 17.74 -1.12 9.75
C THR A 158 18.26 -1.81 8.48
N SER A 159 19.43 -2.43 8.51
CA SER A 159 19.94 -3.20 7.37
C SER A 159 19.14 -4.48 7.14
N LYS A 160 18.45 -4.98 8.18
CA LYS A 160 17.63 -6.20 8.14
C LYS A 160 16.26 -6.02 7.48
N ILE A 161 15.91 -4.80 7.09
CA ILE A 161 14.67 -4.53 6.35
C ILE A 161 14.79 -5.21 4.97
N ASP A 162 13.94 -6.22 4.73
CA ASP A 162 13.68 -6.68 3.37
C ASP A 162 12.92 -5.58 2.65
N ARG A 163 13.59 -4.84 1.76
CA ARG A 163 12.99 -3.72 1.04
C ARG A 163 12.17 -4.19 -0.17
N LYS A 164 12.27 -5.46 -0.55
CA LYS A 164 11.64 -5.94 -1.77
C LYS A 164 10.15 -6.22 -1.58
N SER A 165 9.31 -5.63 -2.42
CA SER A 165 7.87 -5.95 -2.46
C SER A 165 7.62 -7.30 -3.16
N ARG A 166 6.44 -7.87 -2.90
CA ARG A 166 5.99 -9.14 -3.50
C ARG A 166 4.76 -8.88 -4.36
N GLY A 167 4.93 -8.92 -5.67
CA GLY A 167 3.85 -8.82 -6.64
C GLY A 167 4.33 -8.28 -7.98
N PHE A 168 3.42 -7.62 -8.69
CA PHE A 168 3.56 -7.19 -10.07
C PHE A 168 4.74 -6.24 -10.32
N LEU A 169 5.01 -5.30 -9.41
CA LEU A 169 6.05 -4.29 -9.59
C LEU A 169 7.39 -4.72 -9.01
N GLY A 170 7.38 -5.49 -7.90
CA GLY A 170 8.60 -6.01 -7.28
C GLY A 170 9.57 -4.90 -6.85
N ILE A 171 9.02 -3.83 -6.26
CA ILE A 171 9.70 -2.60 -5.85
C ILE A 171 10.84 -2.92 -4.87
N SER A 172 11.95 -2.19 -4.92
CA SER A 172 13.10 -2.32 -4.01
C SER A 172 13.65 -0.97 -3.52
#